data_AF-A0A542DS96-F1
#
_entry.id   AF-A0A542DS96-F1
#
_cell.length_a   1.000
_cell.length_b   1.000
_cell.length_c   1.000
_cell.angle_alpha   90.00
_cell.angle_beta   90.00
_cell.angle_gamma   90.00
#
_symmetry.space_group_name_H-M   'P 1'
#
loop_
_entity.id
_entity.type
_entity.pdbx_description
1 polymer ?
#
loop_
_entity_poly.entity_id
_entity_poly.type
_entity_poly.pdbx_seq_one_letter_code
_entity_poly.pdbx_strand_id
1 'polypeptide(L)' 'MSAAARQKTCAGCGQPLTVPQRTNVEPLIDGQVRYVAVHWGCTTHPNRAEGARWSVAAAV' A
#
# COMPACT_ATOMS: atom_id res chain seq x y z
N MET A 1 -1.95 14.70 -11.02
CA MET A 1 -2.02 14.38 -9.57
C MET A 1 -2.01 12.87 -9.41
N SER A 2 -1.15 12.29 -8.56
CA SER A 2 -1.09 10.84 -8.33
C SER A 2 -2.07 10.39 -7.25
N ALA A 3 -2.48 9.11 -7.27
CA ALA A 3 -3.29 8.51 -6.21
C ALA A 3 -2.62 8.63 -4.83
N ALA A 4 -1.29 8.50 -4.77
CA ALA A 4 -0.49 8.66 -3.55
C ALA A 4 -0.59 10.06 -2.95
N ALA A 5 -0.60 11.11 -3.78
CA ALA A 5 -0.74 12.49 -3.31
C ALA A 5 -2.12 12.77 -2.69
N ARG A 6 -3.15 12.00 -3.08
CA ARG A 6 -4.52 12.11 -2.55
C ARG A 6 -4.74 11.25 -1.32
N GLN A 7 -4.19 10.03 -1.31
CA GLN A 7 -4.49 9.02 -0.30
C GLN A 7 -3.76 9.26 1.04
N LYS A 8 -2.58 9.89 1.03
CA LYS A 8 -1.73 10.20 2.21
C LYS A 8 -1.30 8.99 3.08
N THR A 9 -1.95 7.84 2.95
CA THR A 9 -1.70 6.60 3.68
C THR A 9 -1.69 5.39 2.72
N CYS A 10 -0.89 4.38 3.04
CA CYS A 10 -0.76 3.17 2.27
C CYS A 10 -1.98 2.26 2.49
N ALA A 11 -2.62 1.78 1.42
CA ALA A 11 -3.75 0.86 1.54
C ALA A 11 -3.35 -0.54 2.05
N GLY A 12 -2.10 -0.95 1.88
CA GLY A 12 -1.63 -2.28 2.31
C GLY A 12 -1.22 -2.36 3.79
N CYS A 13 -0.59 -1.32 4.35
CA CYS A 13 -0.06 -1.33 5.72
C CYS A 13 -0.63 -0.23 6.63
N GLY A 14 -1.42 0.71 6.10
CA GLY A 14 -2.01 1.82 6.84
C GLY A 14 -1.04 2.95 7.23
N GLN A 15 0.26 2.80 6.99
CA GLN A 15 1.27 3.82 7.32
C GLN A 15 1.24 5.02 6.37
N PRO A 16 1.71 6.20 6.80
CA PRO A 16 1.76 7.39 5.95
C PRO A 16 2.58 7.16 4.66
N LEU A 17 2.08 7.69 3.55
CA LEU A 17 2.85 7.84 2.30
C LEU A 17 3.60 9.17 2.39
N THR A 18 4.89 9.13 2.71
CA THR A 18 5.72 10.34 2.74
C THR A 18 6.25 10.64 1.36
N VAL A 19 6.18 11.90 0.92
CA VAL A 19 6.95 12.36 -0.24
C VAL A 19 8.40 12.51 0.24
N PRO A 20 9.43 11.94 -0.43
CA PRO A 20 9.48 11.45 -1.82
C PRO A 20 9.44 9.91 -2.00
N GLN A 21 8.87 9.13 -1.07
CA GLN A 21 8.82 7.67 -1.22
C GLN A 21 8.14 7.26 -2.53
N ARG A 22 8.76 6.30 -3.23
CA ARG A 22 8.15 5.65 -4.39
C ARG A 22 6.96 4.82 -3.92
N THR A 23 5.84 4.98 -4.62
CA THR A 23 4.58 4.28 -4.33
C THR A 23 4.11 3.55 -5.58
N ASN A 24 3.52 2.38 -5.40
CA ASN A 24 2.81 1.65 -6.45
C ASN A 24 1.32 1.97 -6.37
N VAL A 25 0.58 1.65 -7.43
CA VAL A 25 -0.87 1.76 -7.49
C VAL A 25 -1.45 0.39 -7.79
N GLU A 26 -2.40 -0.05 -6.97
CA GLU A 26 -3.09 -1.33 -7.11
C GLU A 26 -4.61 -1.14 -7.24
N PRO A 27 -5.30 -2.04 -7.96
CA PRO A 27 -6.75 -2.09 -7.97
C PRO A 27 -7.29 -2.78 -6.71
N LEU A 28 -8.10 -2.06 -5.94
CA LEU A 28 -8.92 -2.59 -4.86
C LEU A 28 -10.35 -2.80 -5.37
N ILE A 29 -10.90 -4.01 -5.15
CA ILE A 29 -12.27 -4.36 -5.53
C ILE A 29 -13.11 -4.47 -4.26
N ASP A 30 -13.93 -3.45 -4.00
CA ASP A 30 -14.82 -3.36 -2.83
C ASP A 30 -16.31 -3.26 -3.21
N GLY A 31 -16.68 -3.94 -4.31
CA GLY A 31 -17.96 -3.75 -5.01
C GLY A 31 -17.89 -2.68 -6.10
N GLN A 32 -16.81 -1.89 -6.12
CA GLN A 32 -16.38 -1.05 -7.24
C GLN A 32 -14.86 -1.22 -7.42
N VAL A 33 -14.35 -0.88 -8.62
CA VAL A 33 -12.89 -0.88 -8.86
C VAL A 33 -12.34 0.48 -8.46
N ARG A 34 -11.44 0.51 -7.48
CA ARG A 34 -10.75 1.72 -7.00
C ARG A 34 -9.25 1.53 -7.11
N TYR A 35 -8.53 2.59 -7.48
CA TYR A 35 -7.07 2.56 -7.55
C TYR A 35 -6.47 3.19 -6.31
N VAL A 36 -5.73 2.40 -5.55
CA VAL A 36 -5.14 2.80 -4.26
C VAL A 36 -3.62 2.75 -4.31
N ALA A 37 -2.99 3.72 -3.66
CA ALA A 37 -1.55 3.77 -3.50
C ALA A 37 -1.09 2.85 -2.37
N VAL A 38 0.01 2.15 -2.62
CA VAL A 38 0.69 1.25 -1.68
C VAL A 38 2.18 1.54 -1.68
N HIS A 39 2.86 1.29 -0.56
CA HIS A 39 4.32 1.30 -0.53
C HIS A 39 4.88 0.22 -1.46
N TRP A 40 6.11 0.40 -1.90
CA TRP A 40 6.81 -0.62 -2.67
C TRP A 40 6.96 -1.89 -1.82
N GLY A 41 6.42 -3.01 -2.28
CA GLY A 41 6.38 -4.29 -1.54
C GLY A 41 5.12 -4.52 -0.70
N CYS A 42 4.26 -3.52 -0.53
CA CYS A 42 2.90 -3.72 0.00
C CYS A 42 1.97 -4.22 -1.10
N THR A 43 0.99 -5.02 -0.71
CA THR A 43 -0.14 -5.36 -1.56
C THR A 43 -1.45 -5.33 -0.77
N THR A 44 -2.52 -5.00 -1.44
CA THR A 44 -3.91 -5.05 -0.95
C THR A 44 -4.56 -6.41 -1.19
N HIS A 45 -3.92 -7.27 -1.99
CA HIS A 45 -4.39 -8.62 -2.21
C HIS A 45 -4.00 -9.52 -1.03
N PRO A 46 -4.90 -10.39 -0.55
CA PRO A 46 -4.50 -11.41 0.41
C PRO A 46 -3.41 -12.27 -0.22
N ASN A 47 -2.27 -12.39 0.46
CA ASN A 47 -1.21 -13.30 0.04
C ASN A 47 -1.83 -14.71 -0.05
N ARG A 48 -1.84 -15.30 -1.25
CA ARG A 48 -2.25 -16.71 -1.44
C ARG A 48 -1.31 -17.69 -0.71
N ALA A 49 -0.18 -17.20 -0.21
CA ALA A 49 0.65 -17.87 0.77
C ALA A 49 0.24 -17.43 2.18
N GLU A 50 -0.40 -18.33 2.92
CA GLU A 50 -0.51 -18.24 4.38
C GLU A 50 0.87 -17.87 4.97
N GLY A 51 1.00 -16.70 5.60
CA GLY A 51 2.13 -16.44 6.52
C GLY A 51 3.20 -15.41 6.13
N ALA A 52 3.04 -14.53 5.13
CA ALA A 52 4.00 -13.43 4.93
C ALA A 52 3.73 -12.24 5.89
N ARG A 53 4.05 -12.45 7.18
CA ARG A 53 4.30 -11.35 8.14
C ARG A 53 5.57 -10.62 7.72
N TRP A 54 5.45 -9.44 7.14
CA TRP A 54 6.58 -8.53 7.01
C TRP A 54 6.38 -7.43 8.05
N SER A 55 6.87 -7.68 9.26
CA SER A 55 7.15 -6.62 10.22
C SER A 55 8.33 -5.83 9.68
N VAL A 56 8.12 -4.58 9.27
CA VAL A 56 9.26 -3.65 9.19
C VAL A 56 9.53 -3.20 10.60
N ALA A 57 10.40 -3.95 11.29
CA ALA A 57 11.12 -3.43 12.42
C ALA A 57 11.91 -2.20 11.97
N ALA A 58 11.82 -1.15 12.79
CA ALA A 58 12.74 -0.04 12.96
C ALA A 58 13.91 0.05 11.97
N ALA A 59 13.93 1.10 11.15
CA ALA A 59 15.19 1.69 10.74
C ALA A 59 15.41 2.94 11.61
N VAL A 60 16.48 2.84 12.40
CA VAL A 60 17.04 3.76 13.39
C VAL A 60 17.16 5.19 12.88
#